data_AF-A0AAV8VQH6-F1
#
_entry.id   AF-A0AAV8VQH6-F1
#
_cell.length_a   1.000
_cell.length_b   1.000
_cell.length_c   1.000
_cell.angle_alpha   90.00
_cell.angle_beta   90.00
_cell.angle_gamma   90.00
#
_symmetry.space_group_name_H-M   'P 1'
#
loop_
_entity.id
_entity.type
_entity.pdbx_description
1 polymer ?
#
loop_
_entity_poly.entity_id
_entity_poly.type
_entity_poly.pdbx_seq_one_letter_code
_entity_poly.pdbx_strand_id
1 'polypeptide(L)'
;MNYSKEELVNMVYAIGEAHGNCLLASRIYQANNPDLQRYPLTKCFVKLKERFERTANANYEKTARTHACSNQDRQIDIVGCAIQNLSISIREISDEISISKSVVHRTLKKNNFHPYHPEHHQFLTKQDCQKRVLFTDESSSATTGRENRHNYHHYADQNPRLMREDDHQHRFKVNVWAGICGEYVIGPHFLEGNLTGNGYL
;
A
#
# COMPACT_ATOMS: atom_id res chain seq x y z
N MET A 1 8.54 -10.21 -31.95
CA MET A 1 9.67 -11.13 -32.15
C MET A 1 10.75 -10.70 -31.18
N ASN A 2 11.12 -11.56 -30.24
CA ASN A 2 12.15 -11.26 -29.24
C ASN A 2 13.34 -12.16 -29.54
N TYR A 3 14.38 -11.59 -30.15
CA TYR A 3 15.69 -12.23 -30.26
C TYR A 3 16.47 -11.98 -28.97
N SER A 4 17.29 -12.94 -28.58
CA SER A 4 18.20 -12.81 -27.45
C SER A 4 19.25 -11.72 -27.74
N LYS A 5 19.92 -11.22 -26.70
CA LYS A 5 20.99 -10.24 -26.88
C LYS A 5 22.11 -10.78 -27.78
N GLU A 6 22.43 -12.06 -27.64
CA GLU A 6 23.46 -12.75 -28.41
C GLU A 6 23.07 -12.88 -29.90
N GLU A 7 21.83 -13.26 -30.17
CA GLU A 7 21.30 -13.31 -31.54
C GLU A 7 21.33 -11.93 -32.20
N LEU A 8 20.96 -10.87 -31.47
CA LEU A 8 21.02 -9.49 -31.98
C LEU A 8 22.45 -9.06 -32.31
N VAL A 9 23.43 -9.43 -31.48
CA VAL A 9 24.86 -9.13 -31.73
C VAL A 9 25.34 -9.84 -32.99
N ASN A 10 25.05 -11.14 -33.12
CA ASN A 10 25.44 -11.92 -34.30
C ASN A 10 24.76 -11.40 -35.57
N MET A 11 23.51 -10.92 -35.48
CA MET A 11 22.83 -10.27 -36.58
C MET A 11 23.50 -8.94 -36.98
N VAL A 12 23.99 -8.16 -36.02
CA VAL A 12 24.75 -6.91 -36.30
C VAL A 12 26.08 -7.23 -37.00
N TYR A 13 26.80 -8.26 -36.56
CA TYR A 13 28.04 -8.67 -37.23
C TYR A 13 27.79 -9.09 -38.68
N ALA A 14 26.75 -9.89 -38.94
CA ALA A 14 26.39 -10.27 -40.30
C ALA A 14 25.99 -9.06 -41.18
N ILE A 15 25.36 -8.03 -40.60
CA ILE A 15 25.07 -6.76 -41.31
C ILE A 15 26.37 -6.01 -41.64
N GLY A 16 27.33 -6.00 -40.71
CA GLY A 16 28.64 -5.39 -40.90
C GLY A 16 29.44 -6.06 -42.01
N GLU A 17 29.54 -7.39 -42.00
CA GLU A 17 30.20 -8.19 -43.04
C GLU A 17 29.53 -8.03 -44.41
N ALA A 18 28.21 -7.89 -44.43
CA ALA A 18 27.46 -7.63 -45.65
C ALA A 18 27.51 -6.17 -46.13
N HIS A 19 28.30 -5.29 -45.48
CA HIS A 19 28.36 -3.86 -45.74
C HIS A 19 26.98 -3.18 -45.80
N GLY A 20 26.07 -3.59 -44.92
CA GLY A 20 24.71 -3.06 -44.84
C GLY A 20 23.67 -3.73 -45.74
N ASN A 21 24.06 -4.69 -46.60
CA ASN A 21 23.12 -5.45 -47.43
C ASN A 21 22.39 -6.50 -46.58
N CYS A 22 21.14 -6.21 -46.21
CA CYS A 22 20.36 -7.07 -45.31
C CYS A 22 20.01 -8.45 -45.89
N LEU A 23 19.92 -8.59 -47.22
CA LEU A 23 19.68 -9.90 -47.85
C LEU A 23 20.91 -10.79 -47.76
N LEU A 24 22.08 -10.21 -48.02
CA LEU A 24 23.37 -10.90 -47.87
C LEU A 24 23.66 -11.21 -46.40
N ALA A 25 23.39 -10.27 -45.49
CA ALA A 25 23.52 -10.47 -44.05
C ALA A 25 22.71 -11.67 -43.55
N SER A 26 21.47 -11.83 -44.05
CA SER A 26 20.64 -12.99 -43.70
C SER A 26 21.27 -14.32 -44.13
N ARG A 27 21.96 -14.35 -45.28
CA ARG A 27 22.64 -15.56 -45.78
C ARG A 27 23.93 -15.84 -45.02
N ILE A 28 24.72 -14.81 -44.74
CA ILE A 28 25.92 -14.90 -43.90
C ILE A 28 25.56 -15.42 -42.51
N TYR A 29 24.51 -14.87 -41.90
CA TYR A 29 24.02 -15.32 -40.61
C TYR A 29 23.60 -16.79 -40.63
N GLN A 30 22.90 -17.23 -41.69
CA GLN A 30 22.52 -18.62 -41.86
C GLN A 30 23.74 -19.55 -42.02
N ALA A 31 24.73 -19.13 -42.82
CA ALA A 31 25.96 -19.89 -43.03
C ALA A 31 26.78 -20.02 -41.74
N ASN A 32 26.82 -18.98 -40.92
CA ASN A 32 27.56 -18.95 -39.66
C ASN A 32 26.82 -19.68 -38.52
N ASN A 33 25.55 -20.09 -38.70
CA ASN A 33 24.74 -20.72 -37.66
C ASN A 33 23.91 -21.90 -38.22
N PRO A 34 24.53 -22.93 -38.80
CA PRO A 34 23.83 -24.00 -39.55
C PRO A 34 22.87 -24.84 -38.70
N ASP A 35 23.09 -24.91 -37.39
CA ASP A 35 22.33 -25.76 -36.46
C ASP A 35 21.04 -25.09 -35.93
N LEU A 36 20.73 -23.86 -36.35
CA LEU A 36 19.52 -23.17 -35.87
C LEU A 36 18.26 -23.79 -36.47
N GLN A 37 17.31 -24.16 -35.60
CA GLN A 37 16.00 -24.68 -36.00
C GLN A 37 15.16 -23.64 -36.79
N ARG A 38 15.39 -22.34 -36.56
CA ARG A 38 14.71 -21.25 -37.28
C ARG A 38 15.63 -20.06 -37.46
N TYR A 39 15.62 -19.51 -38.67
CA TYR A 39 16.40 -18.33 -39.03
C TYR A 39 15.57 -17.03 -39.03
N PRO A 40 16.16 -15.89 -38.63
CA PRO A 40 15.54 -14.58 -38.80
C PRO A 40 15.27 -14.29 -40.28
N LEU A 41 14.12 -13.69 -40.58
CA LEU A 41 13.81 -13.23 -41.93
C LEU A 41 14.66 -11.99 -42.28
N THR A 42 14.88 -11.73 -43.57
CA THR A 42 15.54 -10.50 -44.06
C THR A 42 14.92 -9.22 -43.46
N LYS A 43 13.59 -9.20 -43.28
CA LYS A 43 12.87 -8.08 -42.65
C LYS A 43 13.34 -7.77 -41.22
N CYS A 44 13.85 -8.76 -40.49
CA CYS A 44 14.39 -8.57 -39.14
C CYS A 44 15.72 -7.81 -39.17
N PHE A 45 16.59 -8.12 -40.15
CA PHE A 45 17.84 -7.40 -40.37
C PHE A 45 17.61 -5.94 -40.77
N VAL A 46 16.63 -5.69 -41.66
CA VAL A 46 16.24 -4.32 -42.05
C VAL A 46 15.78 -3.51 -40.85
N LYS A 47 14.82 -4.04 -40.06
CA LYS A 47 14.32 -3.37 -38.85
C LYS A 47 15.41 -3.13 -37.80
N LEU A 48 16.35 -4.08 -37.67
CA LEU A 48 17.48 -3.96 -36.75
C LEU A 48 18.42 -2.84 -37.21
N LYS A 49 18.79 -2.81 -38.50
CA LYS A 49 19.63 -1.76 -39.10
C LYS A 49 19.00 -0.38 -38.91
N GLU A 50 17.75 -0.19 -39.32
CA GLU A 50 17.03 1.08 -39.19
C GLU A 50 16.96 1.56 -37.74
N ARG A 51 16.70 0.64 -36.80
CA ARG A 51 16.68 0.96 -35.37
C ARG A 51 18.07 1.37 -34.86
N PHE A 52 19.11 0.64 -35.25
CA PHE A 52 20.47 0.91 -34.83
C PHE A 52 20.99 2.24 -35.39
N GLU A 53 20.71 2.55 -36.65
CA GLU A 53 21.03 3.84 -37.28
C GLU A 53 20.33 5.01 -36.58
N ARG A 54 19.07 4.83 -36.15
CA ARG A 54 18.30 5.87 -35.45
C ARG A 54 18.74 6.12 -34.01
N THR A 55 19.11 5.08 -33.27
CA THR A 55 19.22 5.15 -31.80
C THR A 55 20.58 4.70 -31.23
N ALA A 56 21.47 4.20 -32.08
CA ALA A 56 22.68 3.45 -31.68
C ALA A 56 22.40 2.30 -30.71
N ASN A 57 21.15 1.77 -30.69
CA ASN A 57 20.72 0.73 -29.77
C ASN A 57 20.07 -0.43 -30.53
N ALA A 58 20.57 -1.65 -30.30
CA ALA A 58 20.04 -2.86 -30.90
C ALA A 58 18.82 -3.43 -30.17
N ASN A 59 18.56 -2.99 -28.93
CA ASN A 59 17.48 -3.53 -28.11
C ASN A 59 16.11 -3.04 -28.57
N TYR A 60 15.09 -3.87 -28.35
CA TYR A 60 13.70 -3.45 -28.52
C TYR A 60 13.33 -2.42 -27.46
N GLU A 61 12.74 -1.30 -27.90
CA GLU A 61 12.13 -0.34 -26.99
C GLU A 61 11.02 -1.05 -26.21
N LYS A 62 11.08 -0.99 -24.87
CA LYS A 62 9.98 -1.47 -24.04
C LYS A 62 8.81 -0.53 -24.30
N THR A 63 7.73 -1.03 -24.88
CA THR A 63 6.48 -0.28 -24.95
C THR A 63 6.05 -0.04 -23.51
N ALA A 64 6.18 1.21 -23.04
CA ALA A 64 5.60 1.59 -21.77
C ALA A 64 4.10 1.36 -21.89
N ARG A 65 3.55 0.45 -21.08
CA ARG A 65 2.11 0.36 -20.93
C ARG A 65 1.68 1.70 -20.35
N THR A 66 1.03 2.53 -21.15
CA THR A 66 0.36 3.72 -20.66
C THR A 66 -0.71 3.23 -19.69
N HIS A 67 -0.42 3.32 -18.40
CA HIS A 67 -1.45 3.11 -17.40
C HIS A 67 -2.47 4.23 -17.58
N ALA A 68 -3.67 3.90 -18.08
CA ALA A 68 -4.80 4.84 -18.22
C ALA A 68 -5.17 5.57 -16.90
N CYS A 69 -4.61 5.13 -15.77
CA CYS A 69 -4.69 5.77 -14.47
C CYS A 69 -3.76 7.00 -14.30
N SER A 70 -3.32 7.61 -15.40
CA SER A 70 -2.58 8.88 -15.40
C SER A 70 -3.51 10.10 -15.56
N ASN A 71 -4.79 10.01 -15.21
CA ASN A 71 -5.57 11.23 -14.98
C ASN A 71 -5.00 11.87 -13.72
N GLN A 72 -4.13 12.86 -13.91
CA GLN A 72 -3.54 13.68 -12.85
C GLN A 72 -4.64 14.14 -11.87
N ASP A 73 -5.79 14.54 -12.41
CA ASP A 73 -6.97 14.98 -11.65
C ASP A 73 -7.47 13.91 -10.68
N ARG A 74 -7.61 12.66 -11.13
CA ARG A 74 -8.02 11.55 -10.24
C ARG A 74 -7.00 11.26 -9.14
N GLN A 75 -5.72 11.49 -9.40
CA GLN A 75 -4.69 11.34 -8.37
C GLN A 75 -4.79 12.46 -7.34
N ILE A 76 -5.06 13.69 -7.78
CA ILE A 76 -5.29 14.85 -6.92
C ILE A 76 -6.51 14.61 -6.04
N ASP A 77 -7.63 14.11 -6.59
CA ASP A 77 -8.84 13.83 -5.82
C ASP A 77 -8.59 12.78 -4.73
N ILE A 78 -7.94 11.66 -5.08
CA ILE A 78 -7.62 10.58 -4.12
C ILE A 78 -6.73 11.08 -2.98
N VAL A 79 -5.70 11.85 -3.30
CA VAL A 79 -4.79 12.41 -2.29
C VAL A 79 -5.50 13.50 -1.48
N GLY A 80 -6.35 14.31 -2.11
CA GLY A 80 -7.17 15.33 -1.47
C GLY A 80 -8.08 14.75 -0.39
N CYS A 81 -8.81 13.68 -0.69
CA CYS A 81 -9.65 12.98 0.29
C CYS A 81 -8.83 12.49 1.50
N ALA A 82 -7.63 11.93 1.26
CA ALA A 82 -6.75 11.46 2.34
C ALA A 82 -6.21 12.60 3.22
N ILE A 83 -5.95 13.78 2.66
CA ILE A 83 -5.49 14.96 3.42
C ILE A 83 -6.63 15.58 4.22
N GLN A 84 -7.85 15.64 3.65
CA GLN A 84 -9.01 16.24 4.32
C GLN A 84 -9.51 15.39 5.50
N ASN A 85 -9.45 14.07 5.38
CA ASN A 85 -9.81 13.16 6.46
C ASN A 85 -8.73 12.09 6.58
N LEU A 86 -7.83 12.28 7.53
CA LEU A 86 -6.69 11.39 7.68
C LEU A 86 -7.16 9.95 7.97
N SER A 87 -8.27 9.77 8.71
CA SER A 87 -8.83 8.46 9.08
C SER A 87 -9.62 7.72 7.99
N ILE A 88 -9.74 8.29 6.78
CA ILE A 88 -10.61 7.73 5.73
C ILE A 88 -10.12 6.36 5.26
N SER A 89 -11.05 5.42 5.06
CA SER A 89 -10.73 4.11 4.52
C SER A 89 -10.59 4.12 3.00
N ILE A 90 -9.78 3.20 2.45
CA ILE A 90 -9.65 3.03 0.98
C ILE A 90 -11.01 2.72 0.33
N ARG A 91 -11.94 2.10 1.07
CA ARG A 91 -13.29 1.79 0.57
C ARG A 91 -14.15 3.04 0.48
N GLU A 92 -14.10 3.91 1.49
CA GLU A 92 -14.80 5.19 1.46
C GLU A 92 -14.28 6.09 0.35
N ILE A 93 -12.96 6.21 0.16
CA ILE A 93 -12.39 6.95 -0.98
C ILE A 93 -12.86 6.34 -2.32
N SER A 94 -12.91 5.00 -2.39
CA SER A 94 -13.39 4.27 -3.58
C SER A 94 -14.84 4.60 -3.90
N ASP A 95 -15.69 4.66 -2.88
CA ASP A 95 -17.12 4.93 -3.01
C ASP A 95 -17.39 6.41 -3.32
N GLU A 96 -16.67 7.33 -2.65
CA GLU A 96 -16.77 8.78 -2.84
C GLU A 96 -16.37 9.21 -4.26
N ILE A 97 -15.25 8.68 -4.78
CA ILE A 97 -14.71 9.05 -6.09
C ILE A 97 -15.20 8.08 -7.19
N SER A 98 -15.95 7.03 -6.84
CA SER A 98 -16.39 5.97 -7.77
C SER A 98 -15.24 5.33 -8.55
N ILE A 99 -14.12 5.05 -7.86
CA ILE A 99 -12.91 4.45 -8.40
C ILE A 99 -12.63 3.13 -7.68
N SER A 100 -12.19 2.10 -8.41
CA SER A 100 -11.86 0.82 -7.76
C SER A 100 -10.85 0.99 -6.61
N LYS A 101 -11.10 0.32 -5.48
CA LYS A 101 -10.17 0.24 -4.31
C LYS A 101 -8.70 -0.01 -4.69
N SER A 102 -8.46 -0.82 -5.72
CA SER A 102 -7.11 -1.18 -6.17
C SER A 102 -6.38 -0.01 -6.82
N VAL A 103 -7.11 0.88 -7.50
CA VAL A 103 -6.54 2.13 -8.03
C VAL A 103 -6.21 3.07 -6.89
N VAL A 104 -7.14 3.30 -5.96
CA VAL A 104 -6.93 4.13 -4.76
C VAL A 104 -5.67 3.70 -4.01
N HIS A 105 -5.58 2.40 -3.68
CA HIS A 105 -4.43 1.85 -2.98
C HIS A 105 -3.10 2.03 -3.73
N ARG A 106 -3.08 1.80 -5.06
CA ARG A 106 -1.87 2.03 -5.88
C ARG A 106 -1.48 3.51 -5.93
N THR A 107 -2.46 4.41 -6.04
CA THR A 107 -2.24 5.85 -6.08
C THR A 107 -1.66 6.36 -4.77
N LEU A 108 -2.22 5.96 -3.63
CA LEU A 108 -1.69 6.32 -2.30
C LEU A 108 -0.25 5.80 -2.13
N LYS A 109 0.00 4.53 -2.47
CA LYS A 109 1.35 3.95 -2.40
C LYS A 109 2.35 4.66 -3.32
N LYS A 110 1.95 5.07 -4.52
CA LYS A 110 2.80 5.81 -5.46
C LYS A 110 3.18 7.21 -4.93
N ASN A 111 2.30 7.83 -4.15
CA ASN A 111 2.52 9.13 -3.53
C ASN A 111 3.09 9.03 -2.10
N ASN A 112 3.56 7.85 -1.68
CA ASN A 112 4.11 7.58 -0.35
C ASN A 112 3.14 7.79 0.83
N PHE A 113 1.83 7.79 0.59
CA PHE A 113 0.84 7.83 1.66
C PHE A 113 0.71 6.45 2.31
N HIS A 114 1.08 6.37 3.59
CA HIS A 114 1.04 5.16 4.39
C HIS A 114 -0.01 5.26 5.50
N PRO A 115 -0.72 4.16 5.81
CA PRO A 115 -1.62 4.11 6.95
C PRO A 115 -0.81 4.00 8.25
N TYR A 116 -0.92 5.00 9.13
CA TYR A 116 -0.34 5.00 10.47
C TYR A 116 -1.41 4.79 11.53
N HIS A 117 -1.11 3.98 12.54
CA HIS A 117 -1.99 3.91 13.71
C HIS A 117 -1.68 5.08 14.66
N PRO A 118 -2.71 5.80 15.13
CA PRO A 118 -2.51 6.79 16.18
C PRO A 118 -2.12 6.12 17.48
N GLU A 119 -1.27 6.81 18.23
CA GLU A 119 -0.80 6.33 19.52
C GLU A 119 -1.80 6.74 20.60
N HIS A 120 -2.16 5.79 21.46
CA HIS A 120 -2.99 6.04 22.63
C HIS A 120 -2.10 6.30 23.82
N HIS A 121 -2.18 7.51 24.37
CA HIS A 121 -1.44 7.90 25.57
C HIS A 121 -2.44 8.21 26.68
N GLN A 122 -2.24 7.60 27.85
CA GLN A 122 -2.91 8.05 29.06
C GLN A 122 -2.16 9.29 29.55
N PHE A 123 -2.84 10.44 29.59
CA PHE A 123 -2.24 11.65 30.15
C PHE A 123 -2.08 11.50 31.66
N LEU A 124 -0.86 11.19 32.12
CA LEU A 124 -0.55 10.98 33.53
C LEU A 124 0.01 12.25 34.16
N THR A 125 -0.61 12.67 35.27
CA THR A 125 -0.16 13.79 36.09
C THR A 125 0.61 13.28 37.32
N LYS A 126 1.49 14.11 37.89
CA LYS A 126 2.26 13.74 39.10
C LYS A 126 1.39 13.39 40.31
N GLN A 127 0.11 13.79 40.31
CA GLN A 127 -0.84 13.52 41.38
C GLN A 127 -1.45 12.10 41.30
N ASP A 128 -1.31 11.40 40.16
CA ASP A 128 -1.93 10.08 39.95
C ASP A 128 -1.22 8.94 40.70
N CYS A 129 0.05 9.14 41.08
CA CYS A 129 0.82 8.14 41.84
C CYS A 129 0.29 7.94 43.27
N GLN A 130 -0.22 9.00 43.92
CA GLN A 130 -0.71 8.92 45.31
C GLN A 130 -2.07 8.22 45.44
N LYS A 131 -2.81 8.06 44.33
CA LYS A 131 -4.17 7.52 44.32
C LYS A 131 -4.25 6.00 44.10
N ARG A 132 -3.12 5.30 43.89
CA ARG A 132 -3.09 3.89 43.41
C ARG A 132 -2.62 2.84 44.45
N VAL A 133 -2.71 3.12 45.75
CA VAL A 133 -2.42 2.14 46.84
C VAL A 133 -3.51 1.05 46.94
N LEU A 134 -4.73 1.40 46.53
CA LEU A 134 -5.85 0.49 46.33
C LEU A 134 -6.18 0.54 44.83
N PHE A 135 -6.12 -0.61 44.15
CA PHE A 135 -6.48 -0.68 42.74
C PHE A 135 -7.83 -1.39 42.64
N THR A 136 -8.89 -0.62 42.52
CA THR A 136 -10.20 -1.12 42.11
C THR A 136 -10.43 -0.68 40.69
N ASP A 137 -10.90 -1.59 39.85
CA ASP A 137 -11.26 -1.23 38.49
C ASP A 137 -12.58 -1.88 38.11
N GLU A 138 -13.27 -1.19 37.21
CA GLU A 138 -14.53 -1.63 36.68
C GLU A 138 -14.37 -1.95 35.21
N SER A 139 -14.62 -3.21 34.84
CA SER A 139 -14.57 -3.63 33.46
C SER A 139 -15.97 -3.63 32.88
N SER A 140 -16.21 -2.72 31.93
CA SER A 140 -17.43 -2.69 31.15
C SER A 140 -17.22 -3.41 29.81
N SER A 141 -17.84 -4.57 29.63
CA SER A 141 -17.87 -5.24 28.32
C SER A 141 -19.12 -4.81 27.54
N ALA A 142 -18.93 -4.24 26.35
CA ALA A 142 -20.00 -3.71 25.49
C ALA A 142 -19.99 -4.32 24.08
N THR A 143 -21.14 -4.73 23.56
CA THR A 143 -21.29 -5.31 22.21
C THR A 143 -21.93 -4.30 21.25
N THR A 144 -21.17 -3.64 20.37
CA THR A 144 -21.68 -2.62 19.43
C THR A 144 -20.61 -2.19 18.41
N GLY A 145 -21.04 -1.59 17.29
CA GLY A 145 -20.22 -1.23 16.13
C GLY A 145 -19.68 0.21 16.17
N ARG A 146 -18.66 0.48 16.98
CA ARG A 146 -17.73 1.59 16.69
C ARG A 146 -16.65 1.06 15.77
N GLU A 147 -16.17 1.92 14.87
CA GLU A 147 -15.13 1.59 13.89
C GLU A 147 -14.03 0.77 14.55
N ASN A 148 -13.76 -0.37 13.93
CA ASN A 148 -12.82 -1.34 14.41
C ASN A 148 -11.47 -0.65 14.67
N ARG A 149 -10.85 -0.84 15.84
CA ARG A 149 -9.50 -0.33 16.14
C ARG A 149 -8.49 -0.75 15.06
N HIS A 150 -8.72 -1.92 14.44
CA HIS A 150 -7.94 -2.39 13.30
C HIS A 150 -8.13 -1.58 12.01
N ASN A 151 -9.21 -0.79 11.90
CA ASN A 151 -9.52 0.05 10.75
C ASN A 151 -9.18 1.52 10.98
N TYR A 152 -8.74 1.91 12.19
CA TYR A 152 -8.39 3.29 12.50
C TYR A 152 -6.94 3.56 12.10
N HIS A 153 -6.77 4.12 10.90
CA HIS A 153 -5.48 4.45 10.30
C HIS A 153 -5.51 5.85 9.71
N HIS A 154 -4.41 6.59 9.87
CA HIS A 154 -4.22 7.88 9.25
C HIS A 154 -3.31 7.77 8.02
N TYR A 155 -3.77 8.19 6.84
CA TYR A 155 -2.93 8.24 5.65
C TYR A 155 -2.10 9.51 5.62
N ALA A 156 -0.77 9.38 5.65
CA ALA A 156 0.16 10.51 5.53
C ALA A 156 1.45 10.10 4.82
N ASP A 157 2.17 11.07 4.25
CA ASP A 157 3.49 10.89 3.65
C ASP A 157 4.60 10.76 4.70
N GLN A 158 4.43 11.41 5.85
CA GLN A 158 5.25 11.30 7.05
C GLN A 158 4.38 10.98 8.25
N ASN A 159 4.91 10.22 9.23
CA ASN A 159 4.16 9.88 10.43
C ASN A 159 3.81 11.16 11.23
N PRO A 160 2.54 11.54 11.35
CA PRO A 160 2.15 12.78 12.02
C PRO A 160 2.15 12.66 13.55
N ARG A 161 2.41 11.46 14.11
CA ARG A 161 2.34 11.16 15.56
C ARG A 161 1.04 11.67 16.19
N LEU A 162 -0.06 11.46 15.48
CA LEU A 162 -1.39 11.88 15.92
C LEU A 162 -1.72 11.19 17.24
N MET A 163 -2.10 12.02 18.20
CA MET A 163 -2.63 11.60 19.49
C MET A 163 -4.15 11.68 19.42
N ARG A 164 -4.81 10.69 19.99
CA ARG A 164 -6.26 10.68 20.10
C ARG A 164 -6.67 10.71 21.56
N GLU A 165 -7.54 11.68 21.88
CA GLU A 165 -8.30 11.67 23.12
C GLU A 165 -9.44 10.64 22.99
N ASP A 166 -9.54 9.75 23.97
CA ASP A 166 -10.58 8.73 24.00
C ASP A 166 -11.73 9.22 24.89
N ASP A 167 -12.89 9.45 24.28
CA ASP A 167 -14.08 9.88 25.00
C ASP A 167 -14.80 8.69 25.63
N HIS A 168 -15.19 8.90 26.89
CA HIS A 168 -15.96 7.94 27.66
C HIS A 168 -17.35 7.73 27.04
N GLN A 169 -17.49 6.62 26.30
CA GLN A 169 -18.52 5.61 26.52
C GLN A 169 -20.02 6.00 26.28
N HIS A 170 -20.56 5.78 25.07
CA HIS A 170 -22.00 5.57 24.83
C HIS A 170 -22.20 4.16 24.27
N ARG A 171 -22.83 3.24 25.03
CA ARG A 171 -23.27 1.87 24.61
C ARG A 171 -23.81 1.03 25.78
N PHE A 172 -24.63 0.02 25.49
CA PHE A 172 -25.06 -1.04 26.43
C PHE A 172 -23.84 -1.81 26.95
N LYS A 173 -23.74 -1.96 28.27
CA LYS A 173 -22.56 -2.47 28.98
C LYS A 173 -22.98 -3.41 30.10
N VAL A 174 -22.22 -4.48 30.28
CA VAL A 174 -22.19 -5.23 31.54
C VAL A 174 -21.03 -4.69 32.36
N ASN A 175 -21.29 -4.24 33.58
CA ASN A 175 -20.30 -3.66 34.46
C ASN A 175 -19.84 -4.71 35.48
N VAL A 176 -18.53 -4.90 35.61
CA VAL A 176 -17.92 -5.82 36.58
C VAL A 176 -16.99 -5.04 37.46
N TRP A 177 -17.15 -5.13 38.78
CA TRP A 177 -16.23 -4.55 39.75
C TRP A 177 -15.29 -5.61 40.32
N ALA A 178 -14.00 -5.28 40.42
CA ALA A 178 -13.03 -6.04 41.20
C ALA A 178 -11.96 -5.11 41.78
N GLY A 179 -11.38 -5.51 42.91
CA GLY A 179 -10.32 -4.79 43.60
C GLY A 179 -9.14 -5.66 43.95
N ILE A 180 -7.96 -5.06 44.00
CA ILE A 180 -6.73 -5.63 44.54
C ILE A 180 -6.28 -4.74 45.69
N CYS A 181 -6.12 -5.35 46.87
CA CYS A 181 -5.63 -4.70 48.08
C CYS A 181 -4.43 -5.49 48.63
N GLY A 182 -3.22 -4.95 48.45
CA GLY A 182 -1.99 -5.69 48.75
C GLY A 182 -1.90 -6.97 47.91
N GLU A 183 -1.85 -8.13 48.56
CA GLU A 183 -1.81 -9.45 47.91
C GLU A 183 -3.20 -10.10 47.71
N TYR A 184 -4.28 -9.42 48.13
CA TYR A 184 -5.62 -9.98 48.12
C TYR A 184 -6.47 -9.43 46.97
N VAL A 185 -7.22 -10.30 46.30
CA VAL A 185 -8.23 -9.95 45.28
C VAL A 185 -9.62 -9.99 45.89
N ILE A 186 -10.44 -8.97 45.61
CA ILE A 186 -11.82 -8.82 46.08
C ILE A 186 -12.73 -8.67 44.84
N GLY A 187 -13.70 -9.57 44.66
CA GLY A 187 -14.57 -9.63 43.47
C GLY A 187 -14.45 -10.97 42.69
N PRO A 188 -15.03 -11.11 41.47
CA PRO A 188 -15.76 -10.11 40.70
C PRO A 188 -17.23 -9.95 41.12
N HIS A 189 -17.71 -8.71 41.13
CA HIS A 189 -19.12 -8.38 41.34
C HIS A 189 -19.74 -7.87 40.04
N PHE A 190 -20.78 -8.54 39.56
CA PHE A 190 -21.53 -8.12 38.38
C PHE A 190 -22.61 -7.12 38.80
N LEU A 191 -22.62 -5.98 38.14
CA LEU A 191 -23.48 -4.86 38.47
C LEU A 191 -24.54 -4.73 37.37
N GLU A 192 -25.81 -4.78 37.76
CA GLU A 192 -26.95 -4.68 36.85
C GLU A 192 -27.26 -3.21 36.53
N GLY A 193 -27.27 -2.87 35.24
CA GLY A 193 -27.55 -1.53 34.77
C GLY A 193 -26.36 -0.57 34.85
N ASN A 194 -26.64 0.73 34.78
CA ASN A 194 -25.61 1.76 34.85
C ASN A 194 -25.24 2.04 36.31
N LEU A 195 -23.94 2.04 36.62
CA LEU A 195 -23.45 2.53 37.90
C LEU A 195 -23.83 4.00 38.07
N THR A 196 -24.66 4.27 39.08
CA THR A 196 -25.00 5.63 39.52
C THR A 196 -24.44 5.83 40.93
N GLY A 197 -24.30 7.07 41.39
CA GLY A 197 -23.81 7.35 42.75
C GLY A 197 -24.61 6.65 43.86
N ASN A 198 -25.90 6.35 43.62
CA ASN A 198 -26.75 5.58 44.53
C ASN A 198 -26.53 4.06 44.47
N GLY A 199 -25.86 3.54 43.44
CA GLY A 199 -25.52 2.12 43.30
C GLY A 199 -24.17 1.73 43.92
N TYR A 200 -23.39 2.72 44.36
CA TYR A 200 -22.13 2.53 45.10
C TYR A 200 -22.30 2.56 46.63
N LEU A 201 -23.45 3.01 47.12
CA LEU A 201 -23.81 3.12 48.54
C LEU A 201 -24.73 1.96 48.94
#